data_AF-A0A844GDB4-F1
#
_entry.id   AF-A0A844GDB4-F1
#
_cell.length_a   1.000
_cell.length_b   1.000
_cell.length_c   1.000
_cell.angle_alpha   90.00
_cell.angle_beta   90.00
_cell.angle_gamma   90.00
#
_symmetry.space_group_name_H-M   'P 1'
#
loop_
_entity.id
_entity.type
_entity.pdbx_description
1 polymer ?
#
loop_
_entity_poly.entity_id
_entity_poly.type
_entity_poly.pdbx_seq_one_letter_code
_entity_poly.pdbx_strand_id
1 'polypeptide(L)'
;MAMTNEVPSPCVQRCQLDEAGAMCTGCQRTLAEISGWSSFDAVQKRAVWDRLLALPRTVQDKICQQCGAAFVCGSGGQQGQCWCADLPHVVPLGEEGRDCLCPACLRDHLLRCDKECNSGC
;
A
#
# COMPACT_ATOMS: atom_id res chain seq x y z
N MET A 1 17.06 -17.67 -20.93
CA MET A 1 15.84 -17.37 -20.14
C MET A 1 15.47 -15.93 -20.46
N ALA A 2 14.32 -15.71 -21.10
CA ALA A 2 13.95 -14.42 -21.66
C ALA A 2 13.85 -13.36 -20.56
N MET A 3 14.63 -12.30 -20.72
CA MET A 3 14.53 -11.08 -19.94
C MET A 3 13.25 -10.40 -20.42
N THR A 4 12.15 -10.62 -19.72
CA THR A 4 10.85 -10.09 -20.10
C THR A 4 10.85 -8.57 -19.89
N ASN A 5 11.27 -7.84 -20.92
CA ASN A 5 11.13 -6.39 -21.03
C ASN A 5 9.66 -6.00 -21.31
N GLU A 6 8.73 -6.68 -20.66
CA GLU A 6 7.30 -6.39 -20.72
C GLU A 6 6.91 -5.62 -19.47
N VAL A 7 6.25 -4.48 -19.66
CA VAL A 7 5.78 -3.66 -18.55
C VAL A 7 4.73 -4.47 -17.78
N PRO A 8 4.90 -4.72 -16.47
CA PRO A 8 4.00 -5.56 -15.69
C PRO A 8 2.62 -4.91 -15.53
N SER A 9 1.58 -5.74 -15.39
CA SER A 9 0.21 -5.25 -15.19
C SER A 9 0.06 -4.61 -13.79
N PRO A 10 -0.60 -3.45 -13.66
CA PRO A 10 -0.92 -2.84 -12.36
C PRO A 10 -2.03 -3.58 -11.57
N CYS A 11 -2.40 -4.80 -11.95
CA CYS A 11 -3.53 -5.51 -11.37
C CYS A 11 -3.22 -6.06 -9.98
N VAL A 12 -4.01 -5.67 -8.97
CA VAL A 12 -3.93 -6.16 -7.59
C VAL A 12 -4.85 -7.36 -7.31
N GLN A 13 -5.35 -8.02 -8.37
CA GLN A 13 -6.24 -9.19 -8.30
C GLN A 13 -7.57 -8.95 -7.54
N ARG A 14 -7.98 -7.69 -7.37
CA ARG A 14 -9.31 -7.30 -6.89
C ARG A 14 -10.12 -6.75 -8.04
N CYS A 15 -11.09 -7.52 -8.53
CA CYS A 15 -11.99 -7.09 -9.59
C CYS A 15 -13.26 -6.47 -8.99
N GLN A 16 -13.23 -5.15 -8.79
CA GLN A 16 -14.37 -4.40 -8.30
C GLN A 16 -14.39 -3.03 -8.98
N LEU A 17 -15.49 -2.68 -9.63
CA LEU A 17 -15.68 -1.36 -10.25
C LEU A 17 -16.22 -0.35 -9.23
N ASP A 18 -16.02 0.93 -9.51
CA ASP A 18 -16.70 2.02 -8.80
C ASP A 18 -18.20 2.03 -9.13
N GLU A 19 -18.96 2.85 -8.40
CA GLU A 19 -20.42 2.93 -8.57
C GLU A 19 -20.83 3.34 -9.99
N ALA A 20 -19.99 4.12 -10.68
CA ALA A 20 -20.19 4.53 -12.06
C ALA A 20 -19.77 3.47 -13.10
N GLY A 21 -19.10 2.40 -12.69
CA GLY A 21 -18.56 1.38 -13.60
C GLY A 21 -17.41 1.86 -14.49
N ALA A 22 -16.85 3.03 -14.21
CA ALA A 22 -15.83 3.69 -15.02
C ALA A 22 -14.41 3.20 -14.69
N MET A 23 -14.14 2.84 -13.44
CA MET A 23 -12.81 2.46 -12.97
C MET A 23 -12.83 1.31 -11.96
N CYS A 24 -11.78 0.50 -11.96
CA CYS A 24 -11.56 -0.51 -10.94
C CYS A 24 -11.09 0.16 -9.63
N THR A 25 -11.80 -0.07 -8.52
CA THR A 25 -11.45 0.48 -7.20
C THR A 25 -10.15 -0.10 -6.64
N GLY A 26 -9.75 -1.29 -7.10
CA GLY A 26 -8.51 -1.96 -6.70
C GLY A 26 -7.28 -1.39 -7.41
N CYS A 27 -7.23 -1.47 -8.74
CA CYS A 27 -6.06 -1.05 -9.53
C CYS A 27 -6.17 0.35 -10.14
N GLN A 28 -7.29 1.06 -9.95
CA GLN A 28 -7.53 2.43 -10.42
C GLN A 28 -7.38 2.60 -11.95
N ARG A 29 -7.63 1.50 -12.71
CA ARG A 29 -7.63 1.45 -14.17
C ARG A 29 -9.05 1.46 -14.72
N THR A 30 -9.21 2.01 -15.92
CA THR A 30 -10.50 1.97 -16.62
C THR A 30 -10.76 0.58 -17.21
N LEU A 31 -12.03 0.27 -17.50
CA LEU A 31 -12.40 -1.00 -18.12
C LEU A 31 -11.70 -1.21 -19.47
N ALA A 32 -11.58 -0.14 -20.27
CA ALA A 32 -10.91 -0.15 -21.58
C ALA A 32 -9.40 -0.45 -21.45
N GLU A 33 -8.75 0.13 -20.44
CA GLU A 33 -7.36 -0.20 -20.13
C GLU A 33 -7.23 -1.68 -19.74
N ILE A 34 -8.13 -2.18 -18.88
CA ILE A 34 -8.09 -3.57 -18.37
C ILE A 34 -8.25 -4.59 -19.51
N SER A 35 -9.27 -4.43 -20.36
CA SER A 35 -9.54 -5.36 -21.46
C SER A 35 -8.50 -5.28 -22.59
N GLY A 36 -7.93 -4.09 -22.83
CA GLY A 36 -6.94 -3.86 -23.89
C GLY A 36 -5.50 -4.18 -23.52
N TRP A 37 -5.19 -4.55 -22.27
CA TRP A 37 -3.82 -4.59 -21.75
C TRP A 37 -2.87 -5.51 -22.53
N SER A 38 -3.33 -6.69 -22.94
CA SER A 38 -2.53 -7.65 -23.73
C SER A 38 -2.14 -7.09 -25.10
N SER A 39 -2.96 -6.18 -25.65
CA SER A 39 -2.75 -5.56 -26.96
C SER A 39 -1.99 -4.23 -26.90
N PHE A 40 -1.72 -3.69 -25.71
CA PHE A 40 -1.01 -2.41 -25.57
C PHE A 40 0.50 -2.55 -25.84
N ASP A 41 1.05 -1.55 -26.51
CA ASP A 41 2.50 -1.40 -26.66
C ASP A 41 3.18 -0.91 -25.37
N ALA A 42 4.51 -0.90 -25.36
CA ALA A 42 5.27 -0.47 -24.17
C ALA A 42 5.03 1.00 -23.79
N VAL A 43 4.73 1.87 -24.76
CA VAL A 43 4.47 3.31 -24.53
C VAL A 43 3.12 3.49 -23.87
N GLN A 44 2.08 2.81 -24.37
CA GLN A 44 0.73 2.80 -23.81
C GLN A 44 0.74 2.22 -22.40
N LYS A 45 1.45 1.10 -22.18
CA LYS A 45 1.61 0.51 -20.84
C LYS A 45 2.31 1.46 -19.88
N ARG A 46 3.34 2.18 -20.35
CA ARG A 46 4.05 3.19 -19.55
C ARG A 46 3.15 4.39 -19.22
N ALA A 47 2.34 4.85 -20.17
CA ALA A 47 1.38 5.95 -19.95
C ALA A 47 0.34 5.60 -18.88
N VAL A 48 -0.16 4.36 -18.86
CA VAL A 48 -1.04 3.88 -17.79
C VAL A 48 -0.32 3.93 -16.43
N TRP A 49 0.93 3.47 -16.36
CA TRP A 49 1.71 3.54 -15.12
C TRP A 49 1.99 4.98 -14.68
N ASP A 50 2.32 5.88 -15.60
CA ASP A 50 2.56 7.29 -15.31
C ASP A 50 1.31 7.94 -14.68
N ARG A 51 0.14 7.72 -15.29
CA ARG A 51 -1.16 8.13 -14.73
C ARG A 51 -1.39 7.57 -13.33
N LEU A 52 -1.17 6.27 -13.12
CA LEU A 52 -1.39 5.60 -11.84
C LEU A 52 -0.45 6.13 -10.74
N LEU A 53 0.81 6.40 -11.08
CA LEU A 53 1.80 6.96 -10.15
C LEU A 53 1.54 8.44 -9.84
N ALA A 54 0.90 9.17 -10.75
CA ALA A 54 0.44 10.54 -10.56
C ALA A 54 -0.85 10.65 -9.73
N LEU A 55 -1.55 9.54 -9.46
CA LEU A 55 -2.74 9.57 -8.61
C LEU A 55 -2.36 10.04 -7.19
N PRO A 56 -3.20 10.87 -6.55
CA PRO A 56 -2.93 11.32 -5.20
C PRO A 56 -2.87 10.12 -4.26
N ARG A 57 -1.74 9.96 -3.57
CA ARG A 57 -1.68 9.04 -2.43
C ARG A 57 -2.67 9.55 -1.39
N THR A 58 -3.57 8.69 -0.96
CA THR A 58 -4.54 9.03 0.09
C THR A 58 -3.81 9.15 1.41
N VAL A 59 -3.39 10.37 1.70
CA VAL A 59 -2.99 10.79 3.04
C VAL A 59 -4.23 10.72 3.91
N GLN A 60 -4.16 10.00 5.03
CA GLN A 60 -5.29 9.80 5.93
C GLN A 60 -4.92 10.27 7.32
N ASP A 61 -5.72 11.16 7.89
CA ASP A 61 -5.66 11.47 9.31
C ASP A 61 -6.20 10.29 10.10
N LYS A 62 -5.44 9.86 11.10
CA LYS A 62 -5.76 8.74 11.99
C LYS A 62 -5.50 9.15 13.43
N ILE A 63 -6.17 8.49 14.35
CA ILE A 63 -5.95 8.64 15.79
C ILE A 63 -5.27 7.38 16.30
N CYS A 64 -4.22 7.55 17.11
CA CYS A 64 -3.52 6.44 17.73
C CYS A 64 -4.39 5.82 18.83
N GLN A 65 -4.68 4.53 18.75
CA GLN A 65 -5.45 3.86 19.81
C GLN A 65 -4.68 3.73 21.13
N GLN A 66 -3.34 3.71 21.10
CA GLN A 66 -2.54 3.55 22.31
C GLN A 66 -2.32 4.85 23.11
N CYS A 67 -2.28 6.01 22.44
CA CYS A 67 -1.97 7.28 23.10
C CYS A 67 -2.92 8.43 22.75
N GLY A 68 -3.88 8.23 21.85
CA GLY A 68 -4.84 9.26 21.43
C GLY A 68 -4.28 10.34 20.50
N ALA A 69 -2.99 10.31 20.15
CA ALA A 69 -2.40 11.31 19.27
C ALA A 69 -2.97 11.23 17.85
N ALA A 70 -3.32 12.39 17.27
CA ALA A 70 -3.59 12.51 15.84
C ALA A 70 -2.28 12.34 15.06
N PHE A 71 -2.31 11.52 14.02
CA PHE A 71 -1.18 11.29 13.14
C PHE A 71 -1.64 11.04 11.71
N VAL A 72 -0.73 11.26 10.77
CA VAL A 72 -1.03 11.13 9.36
C VAL A 72 -0.44 9.82 8.83
N CYS A 73 -1.26 8.99 8.18
CA CYS A 73 -0.82 7.83 7.42
C CYS A 73 -0.67 8.22 5.95
N GLY A 74 0.43 7.82 5.29
CA GLY A 74 0.65 8.13 3.86
C GLY A 74 1.72 9.19 3.56
N SER A 75 2.35 9.78 4.59
CA SER A 75 3.40 10.80 4.44
C SER A 75 4.50 10.64 5.49
N GLY A 76 5.61 11.39 5.37
CA GLY A 76 6.60 11.56 6.46
C GLY A 76 7.74 10.54 6.57
N GLY A 77 7.89 9.61 5.63
CA GLY A 77 9.02 8.69 5.57
C GLY A 77 10.28 9.29 4.94
N GLN A 78 11.43 8.64 5.13
CA GLN A 78 12.77 9.15 4.76
C GLN A 78 12.91 9.58 3.29
N GLN A 79 12.10 9.00 2.38
CA GLN A 79 12.11 9.27 0.94
C GLN A 79 10.81 9.92 0.44
N GLY A 80 10.05 10.59 1.33
CA GLY A 80 8.70 11.07 0.99
C GLY A 80 7.67 9.95 0.85
N GLN A 81 8.00 8.75 1.35
CA GLN A 81 7.09 7.61 1.44
C GLN A 81 6.26 7.63 2.74
N CYS A 82 5.41 6.62 2.95
CA CYS A 82 4.75 6.43 4.24
C CYS A 82 5.80 6.14 5.32
N TRP A 83 5.77 6.82 6.47
CA TRP A 83 6.70 6.54 7.58
C TRP A 83 6.65 5.08 8.06
N CYS A 84 5.54 4.36 7.84
CA CYS A 84 5.41 2.94 8.20
C CYS A 84 6.26 2.02 7.31
N ALA A 85 6.63 2.46 6.10
CA ALA A 85 7.49 1.71 5.20
C ALA A 85 8.99 1.83 5.56
N ASP A 86 9.34 2.71 6.51
CA ASP A 86 10.69 2.76 7.10
C ASP A 86 10.85 1.78 8.28
N LEU A 87 9.77 1.11 8.70
CA LEU A 87 9.79 0.16 9.81
C LEU A 87 9.99 -1.28 9.32
N PRO A 88 10.65 -2.14 10.12
CA PRO A 88 10.83 -3.54 9.77
C PRO A 88 9.48 -4.20 9.43
N HIS A 89 9.41 -4.89 8.29
CA HIS A 89 8.24 -5.64 7.84
C HIS A 89 8.05 -6.95 8.64
N VAL A 90 8.07 -6.86 9.96
CA VAL A 90 7.79 -7.94 10.90
C VAL A 90 6.43 -7.68 11.52
N VAL A 91 5.38 -7.93 10.75
CA VAL A 91 4.00 -7.86 11.26
C VAL A 91 3.64 -9.26 11.75
N PRO A 92 3.46 -9.51 13.05
CA PRO A 92 2.77 -10.72 13.46
C PRO A 92 1.31 -10.53 13.04
N LEU A 93 0.80 -11.48 12.26
CA LEU A 93 -0.64 -11.62 12.04
C LEU A 93 -1.26 -12.09 13.37
N GLY A 94 -1.42 -11.17 14.32
CA GLY A 94 -2.28 -11.38 15.48
C GLY A 94 -3.74 -11.41 15.03
N GLU A 95 -4.51 -12.35 15.58
CA GLU A 95 -5.85 -12.72 15.10
C GLU A 95 -6.93 -11.66 15.37
N GLU A 96 -6.62 -10.60 16.12
CA GLU A 96 -7.54 -9.52 16.49
C GLU A 96 -7.15 -8.19 15.83
N GLY A 97 -7.47 -8.06 14.54
CA GLY A 97 -7.99 -6.80 13.99
C GLY A 97 -7.22 -5.48 14.23
N ARG A 98 -5.91 -5.42 13.96
CA ARG A 98 -5.16 -4.22 13.50
C ARG A 98 -5.63 -2.84 14.01
N ASP A 99 -5.15 -2.44 15.19
CA ASP A 99 -5.30 -1.05 15.64
C ASP A 99 -4.35 -0.08 14.93
N CYS A 100 -4.83 1.15 14.68
CA CYS A 100 -3.99 2.22 14.12
C CYS A 100 -3.08 2.80 15.21
N LEU A 101 -1.77 2.57 15.11
CA LEU A 101 -0.76 3.15 16.01
C LEU A 101 0.03 4.28 15.31
N CYS A 102 0.35 5.34 16.05
CA CYS A 102 1.24 6.40 15.56
C CYS A 102 2.69 5.91 15.43
N PRO A 103 3.58 6.65 14.73
CA PRO A 103 4.98 6.23 14.52
C PRO A 103 5.75 5.92 15.81
N ALA A 104 5.47 6.62 16.90
CA ALA A 104 6.12 6.38 18.19
C ALA A 104 5.62 5.08 18.83
N CYS A 105 4.29 4.92 18.95
CA CYS A 105 3.70 3.72 19.54
C CYS A 105 3.96 2.45 18.73
N LEU A 106 3.97 2.54 17.39
CA LEU A 106 4.29 1.39 16.53
C LEU A 106 5.75 0.95 16.70
N ARG A 107 6.71 1.89 16.74
CA ARG A 107 8.13 1.57 17.01
C ARG A 107 8.32 0.89 18.36
N ASP A 108 7.68 1.41 19.40
CA ASP A 108 7.73 0.81 20.72
C ASP A 108 7.12 -0.61 20.73
N HIS A 109 5.97 -0.80 20.07
CA HIS A 109 5.37 -2.13 19.91
C HIS A 109 6.30 -3.13 19.20
N LEU A 110 6.96 -2.71 18.12
CA LEU A 110 7.93 -3.55 17.40
C LEU A 110 9.14 -3.93 18.30
N LEU A 111 9.61 -3.00 19.15
CA LEU A 111 10.68 -3.26 20.11
C LEU A 111 10.25 -4.15 21.29
N ARG A 112 8.96 -4.16 21.66
CA ARG A 112 8.41 -5.06 22.69
C ARG A 112 8.28 -6.50 22.18
N CYS A 113 7.80 -6.68 20.95
CA CYS A 113 7.71 -8.02 20.33
C CYS A 113 9.08 -8.74 20.25
N ASP A 114 10.19 -8.00 20.07
CA ASP A 114 11.54 -8.57 20.12
C ASP A 114 11.88 -9.18 21.49
N LYS A 115 11.44 -8.53 22.58
CA LYS A 115 11.68 -8.99 23.95
C LYS A 115 10.79 -10.16 24.36
N GLU A 116 9.53 -10.17 23.90
CA GLU A 116 8.56 -11.22 24.24
C GLU A 116 8.88 -12.54 23.51
N CYS A 117 9.41 -12.49 22.28
CA CYS A 117 9.94 -13.67 21.58
C CYS A 117 11.19 -14.26 22.27
N ASN A 118 12.00 -13.43 22.93
CA ASN A 118 13.19 -13.86 23.67
C ASN A 118 12.91 -14.21 25.16
N SER A 119 11.64 -14.16 25.59
CA SER A 119 11.25 -14.41 26.99
C SER A 119 10.44 -15.70 27.19
N GLY A 120 10.09 -16.41 26.12
CA GLY A 120 9.53 -17.77 26.19
C GLY A 120 8.09 -17.87 26.72
N CYS A 121 7.19 -18.28 25.83
CA CYS A 121 6.12 -19.27 26.05
C CYS A 121 5.49 -19.62 24.71
#